data_AF-A0A3A8ZXT7-F1
#
_entry.id   AF-A0A3A8ZXT7-F1
#
_cell.length_a   1.000
_cell.length_b   1.000
_cell.length_c   1.000
_cell.angle_alpha   90.00
_cell.angle_beta   90.00
_cell.angle_gamma   90.00
#
_symmetry.space_group_name_H-M   'P 1'
#
loop_
_entity.id
_entity.type
_entity.pdbx_description
1 polymer ?
#
loop_
_entity_poly.entity_id
_entity_poly.type
_entity_poly.pdbx_seq_one_letter_code
_entity_poly.pdbx_strand_id
1 'polypeptide(L)'
;MTNRIREILKERELFVFCISTVLLLMTAAFILAPPQEIAKGMITIILTRDALVTDYFELAGYGAAFFNAGLVMGLGIFLIRRLKIPFTGFTMAVLFINAGFALFGKNPINVLPMLLGTWLYAKFHNAGMNRYIYTALFGSCLAPMVTELVYLLPFGFWRNLLCAVAVGIFMGFVLPPLSVHTASMHMGYNLFNMGFAGGLLAFVMVCILQSFSLASSSVFIWSFGQPLWLVIGLYAYFAGAFLYGLFTNQGSLKSLLTLLKHPGRAVADFVMMDGAGTTLLNMGIMGCICTTYILLIGGDLSGPVIGSILTVFGFAAFGVHVRNYLPVLLGVYLSTFLNHTLPTTPGIQMGAIFAAGLSPIAGQFGIFAGLIAGMLHASVVMCTSSLYGGLNLYNSGFSTGLVAIVLVPALESFIKGYTIKKNKRNKN
;
A
#
# COMPACT_ATOMS: atom_id res chain seq x y z
N MET A 1 19.60 -21.41 -25.38
CA MET A 1 18.24 -21.53 -24.80
C MET A 1 17.84 -20.29 -23.99
N THR A 2 18.73 -19.80 -23.11
CA THR A 2 18.51 -18.63 -22.23
C THR A 2 18.17 -17.32 -22.95
N ASN A 3 18.88 -17.00 -24.04
CA ASN A 3 18.65 -15.76 -24.80
C ASN A 3 17.28 -15.75 -25.51
N ARG A 4 16.85 -16.90 -26.06
CA ARG A 4 15.54 -17.05 -26.73
C ARG A 4 14.37 -16.88 -25.75
N ILE A 5 14.51 -17.38 -24.52
CA ILE A 5 13.51 -17.17 -23.45
C ILE A 5 13.44 -15.69 -23.06
N ARG A 6 14.59 -15.02 -22.95
CA ARG A 6 14.64 -13.58 -22.63
C ARG A 6 13.97 -12.72 -23.72
N GLU A 7 14.16 -13.06 -24.99
CA GLU A 7 13.48 -12.36 -26.11
C GLU A 7 11.96 -12.52 -26.06
N ILE A 8 11.46 -13.71 -25.72
CA ILE A 8 10.01 -13.96 -25.59
C ILE A 8 9.41 -13.18 -24.41
N LEU A 9 10.18 -13.00 -23.34
CA LEU A 9 9.75 -12.29 -22.13
C LEU A 9 9.85 -10.77 -22.24
N LYS A 10 10.54 -10.24 -23.26
CA LYS A 10 10.77 -8.81 -23.44
C LYS A 10 9.43 -8.05 -23.48
N GLU A 11 9.30 -7.00 -22.67
CA GLU A 11 8.08 -6.20 -22.45
C GLU A 11 6.91 -6.94 -21.77
N ARG A 12 7.12 -8.19 -21.36
CA ARG A 12 6.14 -9.04 -20.68
C ARG A 12 6.65 -9.53 -19.33
N GLU A 13 7.84 -9.11 -18.90
CA GLU A 13 8.53 -9.64 -17.73
C GLU A 13 7.67 -9.46 -16.47
N LEU A 14 7.16 -8.24 -16.27
CA LEU A 14 6.33 -7.87 -15.12
C LEU A 14 4.94 -8.51 -15.17
N PHE A 15 4.35 -8.65 -16.36
CA PHE A 15 3.07 -9.32 -16.52
C PHE A 15 3.17 -10.80 -16.15
N VAL A 16 4.20 -11.49 -16.64
CA VAL A 16 4.48 -12.90 -16.30
C VAL A 16 4.74 -13.03 -14.80
N PHE A 17 5.50 -12.12 -14.21
CA PHE A 17 5.72 -12.09 -12.77
C PHE A 17 4.41 -11.96 -11.98
N CYS A 18 3.55 -10.99 -12.31
CA CYS A 18 2.26 -10.83 -11.64
C CYS A 18 1.35 -12.06 -11.77
N ILE A 19 1.28 -12.69 -12.94
CA ILE A 19 0.52 -13.93 -13.13
C ILE A 19 1.11 -15.07 -12.30
N SER A 20 2.44 -15.19 -12.26
CA SER A 20 3.10 -16.18 -11.41
C SER A 20 2.81 -15.99 -9.93
N THR A 21 2.72 -14.73 -9.46
CA THR A 21 2.30 -14.41 -8.09
C THR A 21 0.86 -14.86 -7.82
N VAL A 22 -0.08 -14.60 -8.74
CA VAL A 22 -1.46 -15.08 -8.59
C VAL A 22 -1.50 -16.60 -8.50
N LEU A 23 -0.80 -17.30 -9.39
CA LEU A 23 -0.73 -18.76 -9.36
C LEU A 23 -0.11 -19.25 -8.05
N LEU A 24 0.96 -18.62 -7.57
CA LEU A 24 1.59 -18.95 -6.29
C LEU A 24 0.59 -18.83 -5.13
N LEU A 25 -0.13 -17.71 -5.04
CA LEU A 25 -1.15 -17.48 -3.99
C LEU A 25 -2.26 -18.52 -4.06
N MET A 26 -2.75 -18.84 -5.27
CA MET A 26 -3.78 -19.87 -5.46
C MET A 26 -3.27 -21.26 -5.07
N THR A 27 -2.05 -21.63 -5.47
CA THR A 27 -1.45 -22.92 -5.10
C THR A 27 -1.22 -23.03 -3.60
N ALA A 28 -0.73 -21.97 -2.96
CA ALA A 28 -0.56 -21.92 -1.51
C ALA A 28 -1.91 -22.09 -0.80
N ALA A 29 -2.97 -21.45 -1.30
CA ALA A 29 -4.31 -21.58 -0.74
C ALA A 29 -4.78 -23.05 -0.69
N PHE A 30 -4.69 -23.77 -1.82
CA PHE A 30 -5.13 -25.16 -1.91
C PHE A 30 -4.19 -26.17 -1.22
N ILE A 31 -2.93 -25.82 -0.99
CA ILE A 31 -2.02 -26.64 -0.16
C ILE A 31 -2.36 -26.48 1.32
N LEU A 32 -2.75 -25.29 1.75
CA LEU A 32 -2.98 -24.95 3.17
C LEU A 32 -4.38 -25.29 3.66
N ALA A 33 -5.38 -25.43 2.79
CA ALA A 33 -6.73 -25.79 3.18
C ALA A 33 -7.48 -26.54 2.05
N PRO A 34 -8.39 -27.49 2.40
CA PRO A 34 -9.26 -28.12 1.43
C PRO A 34 -10.27 -27.12 0.82
N PRO A 35 -10.78 -27.36 -0.40
CA PRO A 35 -11.67 -26.42 -1.09
C PRO A 35 -12.92 -26.01 -0.31
N GLN A 36 -13.46 -26.91 0.53
CA GLN A 36 -14.64 -26.64 1.35
C GLN A 36 -14.35 -25.63 2.46
N GLU A 37 -13.16 -25.68 3.07
CA GLU A 37 -12.73 -24.71 4.08
C GLU A 37 -12.43 -23.36 3.45
N ILE A 38 -11.81 -23.35 2.27
CA ILE A 38 -11.59 -22.11 1.50
C ILE A 38 -12.94 -21.45 1.18
N ALA A 39 -13.92 -22.21 0.71
CA ALA A 39 -15.25 -21.67 0.39
C ALA A 39 -15.95 -21.09 1.62
N LYS A 40 -15.91 -21.80 2.76
CA LYS A 40 -16.45 -21.29 4.03
C LYS A 40 -15.72 -20.04 4.50
N GLY A 41 -14.38 -20.04 4.45
CA GLY A 41 -13.56 -18.89 4.82
C GLY A 41 -13.83 -17.67 3.94
N MET A 42 -14.04 -17.86 2.64
CA MET A 42 -14.44 -16.78 1.73
C MET A 42 -15.81 -16.19 2.08
N ILE A 43 -16.78 -17.03 2.45
CA ILE A 43 -18.08 -16.55 2.95
C ILE A 43 -17.89 -15.73 4.23
N THR A 44 -17.07 -16.22 5.16
CA THR A 44 -16.75 -15.47 6.39
C THR A 44 -16.12 -14.12 6.08
N ILE A 45 -15.11 -14.06 5.19
CA ILE A 45 -14.44 -12.82 4.78
C ILE A 45 -15.46 -11.82 4.20
N ILE A 46 -16.35 -12.27 3.32
CA ILE A 46 -17.34 -11.40 2.66
C ILE A 46 -18.39 -10.86 3.64
N LEU A 47 -18.80 -11.67 4.62
CA LEU A 47 -19.88 -11.34 5.56
C LEU A 47 -19.39 -10.74 6.89
N THR A 48 -18.07 -10.56 7.06
CA THR A 48 -17.51 -9.93 8.26
C THR A 48 -17.36 -8.43 8.05
N ARG A 49 -17.46 -7.67 9.14
CA ARG A 49 -17.10 -6.25 9.12
C ARG A 49 -15.59 -6.12 8.93
N ASP A 50 -15.23 -5.65 7.75
CA ASP A 50 -13.84 -5.39 7.39
C ASP A 50 -13.40 -4.07 8.04
N ALA A 51 -12.45 -4.12 8.97
CA ALA A 51 -11.76 -2.96 9.53
C ALA A 51 -10.25 -3.09 9.26
N LEU A 52 -9.51 -2.00 9.44
CA LEU A 52 -8.05 -1.91 9.23
C LEU A 52 -7.24 -3.00 9.96
N VAL A 53 -7.79 -3.56 11.05
CA VAL A 53 -7.13 -4.60 11.85
C VAL A 53 -7.97 -5.88 11.88
N THR A 54 -8.64 -6.22 10.79
CA THR A 54 -9.32 -7.52 10.62
C THR A 54 -8.41 -8.48 9.88
N ASP A 55 -7.57 -9.22 10.61
CA ASP A 55 -6.64 -10.20 10.02
C ASP A 55 -7.37 -11.45 9.48
N TYR A 56 -7.27 -11.70 8.18
CA TYR A 56 -7.92 -12.85 7.55
C TYR A 56 -7.24 -14.18 7.86
N PHE A 57 -5.97 -14.19 8.30
CA PHE A 57 -5.34 -15.43 8.77
C PHE A 57 -6.02 -15.96 10.02
N GLU A 58 -6.31 -15.08 10.98
CA GLU A 58 -7.01 -15.42 12.20
C GLU A 58 -8.51 -15.63 11.95
N LEU A 59 -9.13 -14.78 11.11
CA LEU A 59 -10.58 -14.82 10.86
C LEU A 59 -11.03 -16.05 10.05
N ALA A 60 -10.29 -16.42 9.01
CA ALA A 60 -10.73 -17.38 7.99
C ALA A 60 -9.66 -18.42 7.62
N GLY A 61 -8.49 -18.37 8.23
CA GLY A 61 -7.36 -19.26 7.95
C GLY A 61 -6.50 -18.81 6.76
N TYR A 62 -5.25 -19.25 6.76
CA TYR A 62 -4.27 -18.91 5.72
C TYR A 62 -4.74 -19.28 4.30
N GLY A 63 -5.39 -20.42 4.13
CA GLY A 63 -5.88 -20.88 2.82
C GLY A 63 -6.89 -19.92 2.18
N ALA A 64 -7.93 -19.52 2.93
CA ALA A 64 -8.92 -18.56 2.45
C ALA A 64 -8.33 -17.17 2.23
N ALA A 65 -7.44 -16.70 3.11
CA ALA A 65 -6.78 -15.41 2.97
C ALA A 65 -5.92 -15.32 1.70
N PHE A 66 -5.10 -16.33 1.41
CA PHE A 66 -4.30 -16.35 0.18
C PHE A 66 -5.16 -16.50 -1.07
N PHE A 67 -6.25 -17.27 -1.01
CA PHE A 67 -7.21 -17.37 -2.12
C PHE A 67 -7.84 -16.00 -2.41
N ASN A 68 -8.29 -15.29 -1.37
CA ASN A 68 -8.84 -13.94 -1.48
C ASN A 68 -7.83 -12.96 -2.10
N ALA A 69 -6.58 -12.98 -1.64
CA ALA A 69 -5.51 -12.16 -2.20
C ALA A 69 -5.23 -12.45 -3.68
N GLY A 70 -5.22 -13.74 -4.06
CA GLY A 70 -5.09 -14.17 -5.44
C GLY A 70 -6.24 -13.66 -6.33
N LEU A 71 -7.48 -13.72 -5.85
CA LEU A 71 -8.66 -13.23 -6.59
C LEU A 71 -8.60 -11.72 -6.80
N VAL A 72 -8.29 -10.94 -5.76
CA VAL A 72 -8.22 -9.47 -5.85
C VAL A 72 -7.07 -9.04 -6.78
N MET A 73 -5.90 -9.67 -6.67
CA MET A 73 -4.78 -9.40 -7.57
C MET A 73 -5.12 -9.78 -9.02
N GLY A 74 -5.75 -10.94 -9.22
CA GLY A 74 -6.22 -11.42 -10.53
C GLY A 74 -7.25 -10.47 -11.17
N LEU A 75 -8.20 -9.96 -10.38
CA LEU A 75 -9.16 -8.95 -10.83
C LEU A 75 -8.46 -7.67 -11.28
N GLY A 76 -7.48 -7.18 -10.51
CA GLY A 76 -6.66 -6.03 -10.88
C GLY A 76 -5.93 -6.24 -12.20
N ILE A 77 -5.25 -7.38 -12.38
CA ILE A 77 -4.56 -7.73 -13.63
C ILE A 77 -5.54 -7.79 -14.79
N PHE A 78 -6.69 -8.44 -14.61
CA PHE A 78 -7.74 -8.55 -15.64
C PHE A 78 -8.20 -7.17 -16.11
N LEU A 79 -8.52 -6.26 -15.19
CA LEU A 79 -8.98 -4.90 -15.52
C LEU A 79 -7.89 -4.10 -16.26
N ILE A 80 -6.64 -4.15 -15.79
CA ILE A 80 -5.49 -3.46 -16.42
C ILE A 80 -5.28 -3.98 -17.85
N ARG A 81 -5.35 -5.30 -18.06
CA ARG A 81 -5.18 -5.91 -19.39
C ARG A 81 -6.34 -5.60 -20.32
N ARG A 82 -7.58 -5.61 -19.84
CA ARG A 82 -8.77 -5.25 -20.64
C ARG A 82 -8.71 -3.80 -21.10
N LEU A 83 -8.16 -2.91 -20.28
CA LEU A 83 -7.97 -1.49 -20.61
C LEU A 83 -6.67 -1.21 -21.39
N LYS A 84 -5.89 -2.25 -21.74
CA LYS A 84 -4.63 -2.16 -22.51
C LYS A 84 -3.59 -1.23 -21.89
N ILE A 85 -3.49 -1.23 -20.56
CA ILE A 85 -2.56 -0.38 -19.83
C ILE A 85 -1.21 -1.08 -19.71
N PRO A 86 -0.08 -0.37 -19.93
CA PRO A 86 1.25 -0.96 -19.80
C PRO A 86 1.56 -1.31 -18.35
N PHE A 87 2.38 -2.35 -18.16
CA PHE A 87 2.88 -2.74 -16.84
C PHE A 87 4.12 -1.89 -16.53
N THR A 88 3.93 -0.84 -15.74
CA THR A 88 4.99 0.05 -15.26
C THR A 88 5.18 -0.12 -13.75
N GLY A 89 6.10 0.62 -13.13
CA GLY A 89 6.31 0.58 -11.69
C GLY A 89 5.06 0.97 -10.91
N PHE A 90 4.30 1.94 -11.42
CA PHE A 90 3.02 2.30 -10.81
C PHE A 90 1.98 1.16 -10.89
N THR A 91 1.97 0.37 -11.97
CA THR A 91 1.14 -0.84 -12.07
C THR A 91 1.50 -1.85 -10.98
N MET A 92 2.80 -2.06 -10.74
CA MET A 92 3.28 -2.97 -9.69
C MET A 92 2.84 -2.49 -8.31
N ALA A 93 2.98 -1.20 -8.01
CA ALA A 93 2.51 -0.60 -6.77
C ALA A 93 1.01 -0.84 -6.54
N VAL A 94 0.18 -0.62 -7.57
CA VAL A 94 -1.29 -0.82 -7.51
C VAL A 94 -1.67 -2.29 -7.29
N LEU A 95 -1.02 -3.22 -7.99
CA LEU A 95 -1.38 -4.63 -7.91
C LEU A 95 -1.00 -5.22 -6.55
N PHE A 96 0.21 -4.92 -6.07
CA PHE A 96 0.73 -5.49 -4.82
C PHE A 96 0.11 -4.86 -3.57
N ILE A 97 -0.24 -3.56 -3.59
CA ILE A 97 -1.05 -3.00 -2.50
C ILE A 97 -2.43 -3.67 -2.45
N ASN A 98 -3.06 -3.96 -3.60
CA ASN A 98 -4.37 -4.60 -3.59
C ASN A 98 -4.30 -6.06 -3.15
N ALA A 99 -3.26 -6.79 -3.56
CA ALA A 99 -2.99 -8.14 -3.07
C ALA A 99 -2.71 -8.15 -1.56
N GLY A 100 -1.88 -7.23 -1.06
CA GLY A 100 -1.54 -7.15 0.36
C GLY A 100 -2.74 -6.81 1.24
N PHE A 101 -3.54 -5.81 0.84
CA PHE A 101 -4.77 -5.45 1.54
C PHE A 101 -5.90 -6.46 1.33
N ALA A 102 -5.76 -7.41 0.43
CA ALA A 102 -6.68 -8.55 0.38
C ALA A 102 -6.34 -9.65 1.39
N LEU A 103 -5.27 -9.48 2.19
CA LEU A 103 -5.04 -10.28 3.39
C LEU A 103 -5.76 -9.70 4.62
N PHE A 104 -6.33 -8.49 4.50
CA PHE A 104 -7.07 -7.82 5.58
C PHE A 104 -7.95 -6.68 5.03
N GLY A 105 -9.25 -6.78 5.21
CA GLY A 105 -10.20 -5.70 4.95
C GLY A 105 -10.56 -5.42 3.48
N LYS A 106 -9.99 -6.12 2.49
CA LYS A 106 -10.49 -6.10 1.08
C LYS A 106 -10.87 -7.48 0.59
N ASN A 107 -11.96 -7.55 -0.16
CA ASN A 107 -12.40 -8.75 -0.84
C ASN A 107 -12.98 -8.40 -2.23
N PRO A 108 -13.13 -9.37 -3.16
CA PRO A 108 -13.61 -9.10 -4.51
C PRO A 108 -14.97 -8.41 -4.62
N ILE A 109 -15.79 -8.45 -3.57
CA ILE A 109 -17.15 -7.87 -3.56
C ILE A 109 -17.12 -6.44 -3.01
N ASN A 110 -16.45 -6.21 -1.88
CA ASN A 110 -16.44 -4.91 -1.21
C ASN A 110 -15.72 -3.80 -2.00
N VAL A 111 -14.86 -4.18 -2.96
CA VAL A 111 -14.19 -3.24 -3.87
C VAL A 111 -15.06 -2.74 -5.03
N LEU A 112 -16.12 -3.46 -5.40
CA LEU A 112 -16.92 -3.18 -6.61
C LEU A 112 -17.64 -1.82 -6.58
N PRO A 113 -18.26 -1.37 -5.47
CA PRO A 113 -18.93 -0.07 -5.43
C PRO A 113 -17.97 1.08 -5.74
N MET A 114 -16.74 1.01 -5.21
CA MET A 114 -15.70 2.03 -5.45
C MET A 114 -15.28 2.05 -6.93
N LEU A 115 -15.08 0.88 -7.54
CA LEU A 115 -14.76 0.76 -8.96
C LEU A 115 -15.88 1.33 -9.84
N LEU A 116 -17.14 1.04 -9.49
CA LEU A 116 -18.31 1.56 -10.20
C LEU A 116 -18.42 3.08 -10.10
N GLY A 117 -18.17 3.64 -8.91
CA GLY A 117 -18.13 5.09 -8.68
C GLY A 117 -17.11 5.80 -9.56
N THR A 118 -15.88 5.29 -9.62
CA THR A 118 -14.84 5.87 -10.49
C THR A 118 -15.16 5.71 -11.97
N TRP A 119 -15.80 4.60 -12.37
CA TRP A 119 -16.27 4.42 -13.74
C TRP A 119 -17.36 5.44 -14.12
N LEU A 120 -18.32 5.71 -13.22
CA LEU A 120 -19.32 6.75 -13.42
C LEU A 120 -18.68 8.13 -13.54
N TYR A 121 -17.65 8.42 -12.76
CA TYR A 121 -16.88 9.67 -12.88
C TYR A 121 -16.23 9.82 -14.25
N ALA A 122 -15.59 8.75 -14.75
CA ALA A 122 -14.97 8.73 -16.07
C ALA A 122 -16.02 8.99 -17.17
N LYS A 123 -17.18 8.32 -17.06
CA LYS A 123 -18.30 8.50 -17.99
C LYS A 123 -18.86 9.93 -17.95
N PHE A 124 -19.05 10.50 -16.76
CA PHE A 124 -19.55 11.86 -16.58
C PHE A 124 -18.63 12.91 -17.24
N HIS A 125 -17.32 12.69 -17.22
CA HIS A 125 -16.33 13.58 -17.84
C HIS A 125 -15.98 13.21 -19.29
N ASN A 126 -16.74 12.32 -19.94
CA ASN A 126 -16.48 11.83 -21.30
C ASN A 126 -15.03 11.33 -21.48
N ALA A 127 -14.49 10.68 -20.46
CA ALA A 127 -13.12 10.19 -20.42
C ALA A 127 -13.08 8.66 -20.33
N GLY A 128 -12.00 8.06 -20.85
CA GLY A 128 -11.80 6.62 -20.78
C GLY A 128 -11.48 6.15 -19.36
N MET A 129 -12.00 4.97 -18.98
CA MET A 129 -11.68 4.33 -17.70
C MET A 129 -10.18 4.02 -17.55
N ASN A 130 -9.46 3.90 -18.67
CA ASN A 130 -8.01 3.72 -18.69
C ASN A 130 -7.25 4.83 -17.95
N ARG A 131 -7.77 6.06 -17.93
CA ARG A 131 -7.16 7.21 -17.22
C ARG A 131 -7.33 7.12 -15.70
N TYR A 132 -8.37 6.46 -15.23
CA TYR A 132 -8.77 6.46 -13.81
C TYR A 132 -8.66 5.10 -13.13
N ILE A 133 -8.25 4.04 -13.84
CA ILE A 133 -8.20 2.70 -13.24
C ILE A 133 -7.26 2.63 -12.03
N TYR A 134 -6.14 3.35 -12.03
CA TYR A 134 -5.22 3.33 -10.90
C TYR A 134 -5.85 4.00 -9.69
N THR A 135 -6.52 5.13 -9.90
CA THR A 135 -7.35 5.77 -8.88
C THR A 135 -8.43 4.82 -8.36
N ALA A 136 -9.11 4.09 -9.24
CA ALA A 136 -10.17 3.15 -8.87
C ALA A 136 -9.62 1.98 -8.01
N LEU A 137 -8.52 1.37 -8.46
CA LEU A 137 -7.89 0.23 -7.79
C LEU A 137 -7.27 0.62 -6.45
N PHE A 138 -6.58 1.76 -6.36
CA PHE A 138 -6.13 2.28 -5.06
C PHE A 138 -7.30 2.72 -4.18
N GLY A 139 -8.32 3.33 -4.79
CA GLY A 139 -9.46 3.91 -4.09
C GLY A 139 -10.34 2.91 -3.36
N SER A 140 -10.25 1.63 -3.71
CA SER A 140 -10.86 0.53 -2.97
C SER A 140 -10.40 0.42 -1.49
N CYS A 141 -9.47 1.27 -1.01
CA CYS A 141 -9.12 1.40 0.41
C CYS A 141 -10.27 1.80 1.33
N LEU A 142 -11.34 2.39 0.79
CA LEU A 142 -12.53 2.77 1.55
C LEU A 142 -13.61 1.69 1.53
N ALA A 143 -13.30 0.49 1.01
CA ALA A 143 -14.22 -0.64 1.02
C ALA A 143 -14.76 -0.99 2.44
N PRO A 144 -13.96 -0.90 3.53
CA PRO A 144 -14.48 -1.02 4.91
C PRO A 144 -15.64 -0.11 5.26
N MET A 145 -15.69 1.11 4.70
CA MET A 145 -16.79 2.03 4.94
C MET A 145 -18.11 1.45 4.40
N VAL A 146 -18.06 0.77 3.25
CA VAL A 146 -19.23 0.11 2.66
C VAL A 146 -19.71 -0.99 3.61
N THR A 147 -18.82 -1.89 4.04
CA THR A 147 -19.21 -2.97 4.95
C THR A 147 -19.70 -2.44 6.29
N GLU A 148 -19.09 -1.40 6.85
CA GLU A 148 -19.51 -0.83 8.13
C GLU A 148 -20.92 -0.24 8.05
N LEU A 149 -21.25 0.50 6.99
CA LEU A 149 -22.58 1.09 6.80
C LEU A 149 -23.70 0.05 6.74
N VAL A 150 -23.41 -1.16 6.24
CA VAL A 150 -24.39 -2.27 6.24
C VAL A 150 -24.88 -2.58 7.66
N TYR A 151 -23.99 -2.49 8.65
CA TYR A 151 -24.31 -2.86 10.02
C TYR A 151 -24.49 -1.69 11.00
N LEU A 152 -23.96 -0.51 10.67
CA LEU A 152 -24.05 0.68 11.52
C LEU A 152 -25.41 1.38 11.39
N LEU A 153 -26.03 1.32 10.21
CA LEU A 153 -27.30 2.00 9.95
C LEU A 153 -28.49 1.30 10.64
N PRO A 154 -29.50 2.04 11.13
CA PRO A 154 -30.63 1.46 11.88
C PRO A 154 -31.76 0.92 10.97
N PHE A 155 -31.62 0.98 9.65
CA PHE A 155 -32.72 0.73 8.71
C PHE A 155 -32.88 -0.75 8.34
N GLY A 156 -32.12 -1.68 8.91
CA GLY A 156 -32.19 -3.10 8.57
C GLY A 156 -31.46 -3.47 7.28
N PHE A 157 -31.12 -4.76 7.14
CA PHE A 157 -30.07 -5.24 6.23
C PHE A 157 -30.18 -4.75 4.78
N TRP A 158 -31.32 -4.94 4.11
CA TRP A 158 -31.47 -4.58 2.69
C TRP A 158 -31.38 -3.08 2.44
N ARG A 159 -31.99 -2.25 3.31
CA ARG A 159 -31.92 -0.79 3.19
C ARG A 159 -30.51 -0.30 3.49
N ASN A 160 -29.87 -0.85 4.51
CA ASN A 160 -28.48 -0.53 4.84
C ASN A 160 -27.52 -0.91 3.70
N LEU A 161 -27.73 -2.07 3.07
CA LEU A 161 -26.94 -2.52 1.93
C LEU A 161 -27.05 -1.56 0.74
N LEU A 162 -28.28 -1.13 0.40
CA LEU A 162 -28.50 -0.13 -0.65
C LEU A 162 -27.80 1.19 -0.32
N CYS A 163 -27.93 1.69 0.90
CA CYS A 163 -27.24 2.89 1.37
C CYS A 163 -25.72 2.74 1.31
N ALA A 164 -25.17 1.62 1.79
CA ALA A 164 -23.75 1.32 1.77
C ALA A 164 -23.18 1.31 0.35
N VAL A 165 -23.87 0.64 -0.59
CA VAL A 165 -23.48 0.62 -2.00
C VAL A 165 -23.54 2.03 -2.60
N ALA A 166 -24.60 2.79 -2.33
CA ALA A 166 -24.74 4.16 -2.83
C ALA A 166 -23.61 5.07 -2.32
N VAL A 167 -23.27 4.99 -1.03
CA VAL A 167 -22.15 5.74 -0.43
C VAL A 167 -20.81 5.29 -1.02
N GLY A 168 -20.59 3.98 -1.21
CA GLY A 168 -19.38 3.47 -1.86
C GLY A 168 -19.22 3.98 -3.29
N ILE A 169 -20.30 4.01 -4.07
CA ILE A 169 -20.31 4.59 -5.42
C ILE A 169 -20.00 6.09 -5.36
N PHE A 170 -20.63 6.83 -4.44
CA PHE A 170 -20.36 8.25 -4.25
C PHE A 170 -18.89 8.52 -3.91
N MET A 171 -18.33 7.77 -2.96
CA MET A 171 -16.93 7.91 -2.57
C MET A 171 -15.99 7.59 -3.74
N GLY A 172 -16.26 6.53 -4.51
CA GLY A 172 -15.53 6.21 -5.72
C GLY A 172 -15.62 7.28 -6.82
N PHE A 173 -16.73 8.02 -6.88
CA PHE A 173 -16.94 9.13 -7.81
C PHE A 173 -16.16 10.39 -7.41
N VAL A 174 -16.08 10.68 -6.10
CA VAL A 174 -15.39 11.88 -5.57
C VAL A 174 -13.87 11.71 -5.52
N LEU A 175 -13.37 10.47 -5.49
CA LEU A 175 -11.96 10.20 -5.28
C LEU A 175 -11.01 10.72 -6.39
N PRO A 176 -11.34 10.63 -7.69
CA PRO A 176 -10.46 11.12 -8.76
C PRO A 176 -10.05 12.60 -8.63
N PRO A 177 -10.97 13.59 -8.51
CA PRO A 177 -10.56 14.98 -8.38
C PRO A 177 -9.81 15.22 -7.06
N LEU A 178 -10.19 14.55 -5.98
CA LEU A 178 -9.51 14.66 -4.69
C LEU A 178 -8.06 14.18 -4.79
N SER A 179 -7.81 13.06 -5.47
CA SER A 179 -6.46 12.51 -5.65
C SER A 179 -5.52 13.44 -6.40
N VAL A 180 -6.03 14.21 -7.36
CA VAL A 180 -5.23 15.22 -8.09
C VAL A 180 -4.90 16.38 -7.17
N HIS A 181 -5.88 16.85 -6.39
CA HIS A 181 -5.67 17.95 -5.45
C HIS A 181 -4.65 17.60 -4.37
N THR A 182 -4.78 16.42 -3.74
CA THR A 182 -3.85 15.99 -2.69
C THR A 182 -2.43 15.78 -3.22
N ALA A 183 -2.28 15.31 -4.47
CA ALA A 183 -0.97 15.15 -5.09
C ALA A 183 -0.20 16.48 -5.16
N SER A 184 -0.93 17.58 -5.42
CA SER A 184 -0.37 18.93 -5.45
C SER A 184 0.03 19.44 -4.06
N MET A 185 -0.72 19.09 -3.01
CA MET A 185 -0.45 19.56 -1.65
C MET A 185 0.89 19.07 -1.10
N HIS A 186 1.25 17.82 -1.36
CA HIS A 186 2.49 17.22 -0.86
C HIS A 186 3.62 17.22 -1.91
N MET A 187 3.41 17.86 -3.07
CA MET A 187 4.41 18.04 -4.13
C MET A 187 5.13 16.75 -4.55
N GLY A 188 4.47 15.59 -4.51
CA GLY A 188 5.09 14.29 -4.84
C GLY A 188 6.04 13.69 -3.80
N TYR A 189 6.10 14.23 -2.57
CA TYR A 189 6.89 13.67 -1.47
C TYR A 189 6.18 12.58 -0.65
N ASN A 190 4.90 12.33 -0.92
CA ASN A 190 4.15 11.18 -0.44
C ASN A 190 3.86 10.24 -1.61
N LEU A 191 4.37 9.01 -1.55
CA LEU A 191 4.08 7.97 -2.56
C LEU A 191 2.66 7.42 -2.40
N PHE A 192 2.09 7.49 -1.21
CA PHE A 192 0.77 6.95 -0.87
C PHE A 192 -0.34 8.01 -1.01
N ASN A 193 -0.27 8.82 -2.07
CA ASN A 193 -1.21 9.92 -2.31
C ASN A 193 -2.68 9.47 -2.28
N MET A 194 -2.99 8.29 -2.85
CA MET A 194 -4.36 7.76 -2.83
C MET A 194 -4.84 7.44 -1.42
N GLY A 195 -3.94 7.04 -0.52
CA GLY A 195 -4.26 6.89 0.90
C GLY A 195 -4.48 8.23 1.60
N PHE A 196 -3.78 9.28 1.18
CA PHE A 196 -4.03 10.64 1.67
C PHE A 196 -5.38 11.19 1.22
N ALA A 197 -5.70 11.08 -0.08
CA ALA A 197 -7.03 11.43 -0.60
C ALA A 197 -8.15 10.62 0.05
N GLY A 198 -7.99 9.29 0.11
CA GLY A 198 -8.96 8.41 0.74
C GLY A 198 -9.14 8.73 2.23
N GLY A 199 -8.06 8.99 2.95
CA GLY A 199 -8.11 9.36 4.36
C GLY A 199 -8.83 10.68 4.65
N LEU A 200 -8.60 11.71 3.83
CA LEU A 200 -9.36 12.97 3.93
C LEU A 200 -10.86 12.75 3.71
N LEU A 201 -11.22 11.97 2.70
CA LEU A 201 -12.62 11.64 2.43
C LEU A 201 -13.22 10.80 3.57
N ALA A 202 -12.51 9.79 4.05
CA ALA A 202 -12.93 8.97 5.19
C ALA A 202 -13.16 9.80 6.45
N PHE A 203 -12.26 10.74 6.74
CA PHE A 203 -12.39 11.65 7.87
C PHE A 203 -13.67 12.47 7.80
N VAL A 204 -13.95 13.07 6.64
CA VAL A 204 -15.21 13.82 6.42
C VAL A 204 -16.43 12.91 6.61
N MET A 205 -16.40 11.69 6.05
CA MET A 205 -17.51 10.73 6.20
C MET A 205 -17.73 10.33 7.66
N VAL A 206 -16.67 10.09 8.44
CA VAL A 206 -16.78 9.78 9.87
C VAL A 206 -17.34 10.96 10.65
N CYS A 207 -16.92 12.20 10.37
CA CYS A 207 -17.51 13.38 11.00
C CYS A 207 -19.01 13.50 10.72
N ILE A 208 -19.45 13.17 9.49
CA ILE A 208 -20.88 13.12 9.15
C ILE A 208 -21.60 12.02 9.95
N LEU A 209 -21.05 10.82 10.02
CA LEU A 209 -21.68 9.73 10.79
C LEU A 209 -21.78 10.07 12.29
N GLN A 210 -20.72 10.64 12.87
CA GLN A 210 -20.70 11.06 14.26
C GLN A 210 -21.72 12.16 14.57
N SER A 211 -22.04 13.05 13.63
CA SER A 211 -23.07 14.08 13.84
C SER A 211 -24.48 13.49 13.95
N PHE A 212 -24.69 12.29 13.44
CA PHE A 212 -25.91 11.49 13.64
C PHE A 212 -25.80 10.51 14.81
N SER A 213 -24.79 10.65 15.67
CA SER A 213 -24.49 9.72 16.78
C SER A 213 -24.23 8.28 16.33
N LEU A 214 -23.84 8.09 15.06
CA LEU A 214 -23.43 6.79 14.52
C LEU A 214 -21.92 6.63 14.70
N ALA A 215 -21.53 5.95 15.77
CA ALA A 215 -20.13 5.67 16.06
C ALA A 215 -19.77 4.24 15.65
N SER A 216 -18.71 4.10 14.85
CA SER A 216 -18.12 2.80 14.53
C SER A 216 -17.18 2.36 15.65
N SER A 217 -17.32 1.11 16.09
CA SER A 217 -16.38 0.47 17.01
C SER A 217 -15.24 -0.18 16.23
N SER A 218 -13.99 0.07 16.64
CA SER A 218 -12.83 -0.62 16.06
C SER A 218 -12.94 -2.13 16.31
N VAL A 219 -12.87 -2.93 15.25
CA VAL A 219 -12.68 -4.38 15.33
C VAL A 219 -11.17 -4.66 15.32
N PHE A 220 -10.71 -5.46 16.28
CA PHE A 220 -9.30 -5.86 16.39
C PHE A 220 -9.21 -7.39 16.37
N ILE A 221 -8.75 -7.93 15.24
CA ILE A 221 -8.47 -9.34 15.02
C ILE A 221 -7.04 -9.43 14.49
N TRP A 222 -6.15 -10.08 15.23
CA TRP A 222 -4.73 -10.09 14.92
C TRP A 222 -4.15 -11.48 15.15
N SER A 223 -3.54 -12.06 14.13
CA SER A 223 -2.80 -13.30 14.28
C SER A 223 -1.43 -13.02 14.90
N PHE A 224 -1.15 -13.68 16.02
CA PHE A 224 0.11 -13.53 16.75
C PHE A 224 1.14 -14.57 16.33
N GLY A 225 2.41 -14.20 16.36
CA GLY A 225 3.55 -15.09 16.13
C GLY A 225 4.18 -15.00 14.74
N GLN A 226 5.21 -15.82 14.55
CA GLN A 226 6.08 -15.83 13.37
C GLN A 226 6.24 -17.27 12.85
N PRO A 227 5.23 -17.87 12.22
CA PRO A 227 5.32 -19.24 11.75
C PRO A 227 6.49 -19.41 10.77
N LEU A 228 7.39 -20.35 11.07
CA LEU A 228 8.64 -20.54 10.32
C LEU A 228 8.40 -20.78 8.83
N TRP A 229 7.36 -21.54 8.47
CA TRP A 229 7.01 -21.81 7.07
C TRP A 229 6.66 -20.52 6.31
N LEU A 230 6.04 -19.54 6.97
CA LEU A 230 5.65 -18.27 6.39
C LEU A 230 6.87 -17.35 6.22
N VAL A 231 7.76 -17.34 7.22
CA VAL A 231 9.07 -16.66 7.13
C VAL A 231 9.86 -17.18 5.92
N ILE A 232 10.01 -18.50 5.81
CA ILE A 232 10.72 -19.14 4.70
C ILE A 232 10.02 -18.82 3.37
N GLY A 233 8.69 -18.90 3.32
CA GLY A 233 7.91 -18.60 2.13
C GLY A 233 8.09 -17.16 1.63
N LEU A 234 8.09 -16.18 2.53
CA LEU A 234 8.32 -14.78 2.19
C LEU A 234 9.73 -14.54 1.64
N TYR A 235 10.77 -15.03 2.33
CA TYR A 235 12.14 -14.90 1.82
C TYR A 235 12.34 -15.63 0.50
N ALA A 236 11.75 -16.82 0.32
CA ALA A 236 11.79 -17.55 -0.95
C ALA A 236 11.11 -16.76 -2.07
N TYR A 237 9.96 -16.13 -1.80
CA TYR A 237 9.25 -15.29 -2.76
C TYR A 237 10.08 -14.05 -3.17
N PHE A 238 10.65 -13.32 -2.21
CA PHE A 238 11.47 -12.14 -2.48
C PHE A 238 12.80 -12.49 -3.15
N ALA A 239 13.42 -13.62 -2.77
CA ALA A 239 14.57 -14.17 -3.47
C ALA A 239 14.21 -14.57 -4.92
N GLY A 240 13.03 -15.16 -5.14
CA GLY A 240 12.52 -15.48 -6.47
C GLY A 240 12.38 -14.23 -7.35
N ALA A 241 11.81 -13.14 -6.81
CA ALA A 241 11.74 -11.86 -7.50
C ALA A 241 13.13 -11.29 -7.83
N PHE A 242 14.06 -11.36 -6.88
CA PHE A 242 15.45 -10.94 -7.07
C PHE A 242 16.15 -11.76 -8.17
N LEU A 243 16.07 -13.09 -8.12
CA LEU A 243 16.69 -13.97 -9.10
C LEU A 243 16.09 -13.80 -10.49
N TYR A 244 14.77 -13.59 -10.58
CA TYR A 244 14.10 -13.29 -11.86
C TYR A 244 14.52 -11.92 -12.42
N GLY A 245 14.68 -10.91 -11.55
CA GLY A 245 15.27 -9.62 -11.91
C GLY A 245 16.72 -9.75 -12.41
N LEU A 246 17.53 -10.60 -11.76
CA LEU A 246 18.91 -10.85 -12.17
C LEU A 246 18.98 -11.54 -13.53
N PHE A 247 18.10 -12.51 -13.76
CA PHE A 247 17.99 -13.24 -15.02
C PHE A 247 17.60 -12.33 -16.20
N THR A 248 16.62 -11.44 -15.99
CA THR A 248 16.15 -10.49 -17.01
C THR A 248 17.18 -9.39 -17.25
N ASN A 249 17.91 -8.96 -16.22
CA ASN A 249 18.97 -7.95 -16.30
C ASN A 249 20.37 -8.50 -16.65
N GLN A 250 20.44 -9.73 -17.18
CA GLN A 250 21.68 -10.36 -17.64
C GLN A 250 22.79 -10.47 -16.58
N GLY A 251 22.41 -10.58 -15.30
CA GLY A 251 23.37 -10.67 -14.20
C GLY A 251 23.97 -9.34 -13.74
N SER A 252 23.57 -8.21 -14.33
CA SER A 252 24.13 -6.91 -13.97
C SER A 252 23.55 -6.41 -12.64
N LEU A 253 24.41 -6.16 -11.66
CA LEU A 253 24.06 -5.42 -10.43
C LEU A 253 24.40 -3.93 -10.51
N LYS A 254 25.09 -3.50 -11.58
CA LYS A 254 25.49 -2.09 -11.74
C LYS A 254 24.29 -1.17 -11.92
N SER A 255 23.22 -1.63 -12.58
CA SER A 255 22.01 -0.83 -12.74
C SER A 255 21.28 -0.57 -11.42
N LEU A 256 21.37 -1.49 -10.45
CA LEU A 256 20.84 -1.28 -9.11
C LEU A 256 21.54 -0.10 -8.40
N LEU A 257 22.86 0.03 -8.57
CA LEU A 257 23.60 1.17 -8.02
C LEU A 257 23.18 2.51 -8.65
N THR A 258 22.73 2.50 -9.91
CA THR A 258 22.15 3.67 -10.56
C THR A 258 20.78 3.99 -9.97
N LEU A 259 19.91 2.98 -9.82
CA LEU A 259 18.58 3.13 -9.24
C LEU A 259 18.64 3.77 -7.84
N LEU A 260 19.58 3.34 -6.99
CA LEU A 260 19.78 3.85 -5.63
C LEU A 260 20.19 5.34 -5.56
N LYS A 261 20.54 5.97 -6.68
CA LYS A 261 20.86 7.41 -6.75
C LYS A 261 19.64 8.28 -6.99
N HIS A 262 18.51 7.71 -7.43
CA HIS A 262 17.30 8.48 -7.66
C HIS A 262 16.70 8.97 -6.33
N PRO A 263 16.10 10.17 -6.29
CA PRO A 263 15.46 10.67 -5.08
C PRO A 263 14.16 9.91 -4.76
N GLY A 264 13.54 9.28 -5.75
CA GLY A 264 12.33 8.47 -5.58
C GLY A 264 11.03 9.26 -5.44
N ARG A 265 10.99 10.56 -5.76
CA ARG A 265 9.77 11.39 -5.79
C ARG A 265 8.68 10.71 -6.64
N ALA A 266 7.40 10.92 -6.36
CA ALA A 266 6.23 10.23 -6.94
C ALA A 266 6.05 10.28 -8.48
N VAL A 267 7.04 10.73 -9.24
CA VAL A 267 7.13 10.66 -10.71
C VAL A 267 8.22 9.67 -11.15
N ALA A 268 8.99 9.10 -10.22
CA ALA A 268 10.07 8.15 -10.46
C ALA A 268 9.52 6.73 -10.62
N ASP A 269 9.12 6.40 -11.85
CA ASP A 269 8.78 5.04 -12.25
C ASP A 269 10.07 4.28 -12.63
N PHE A 270 10.55 3.42 -11.74
CA PHE A 270 11.83 2.72 -11.95
C PHE A 270 11.78 1.69 -13.07
N VAL A 271 10.59 1.21 -13.45
CA VAL A 271 10.46 0.33 -14.62
C VAL A 271 10.77 1.12 -15.89
N MET A 272 10.26 2.35 -15.98
CA MET A 272 10.49 3.23 -17.14
C MET A 272 11.91 3.80 -17.16
N MET A 273 12.52 4.02 -15.99
CA MET A 273 13.86 4.63 -15.87
C MET A 273 15.00 3.62 -15.94
N ASP A 274 14.89 2.49 -15.21
CA ASP A 274 15.97 1.53 -14.98
C ASP A 274 15.67 0.12 -15.54
N GLY A 275 14.47 -0.07 -16.08
CA GLY A 275 14.00 -1.33 -16.67
C GLY A 275 13.39 -2.31 -15.66
N ALA A 276 12.62 -3.26 -16.19
CA ALA A 276 11.89 -4.26 -15.39
C ALA A 276 12.82 -5.14 -14.54
N GLY A 277 13.97 -5.57 -15.08
CA GLY A 277 14.91 -6.43 -14.36
C GLY A 277 15.54 -5.75 -13.15
N THR A 278 16.04 -4.52 -13.31
CA THR A 278 16.59 -3.72 -12.20
C THR A 278 15.53 -3.44 -11.14
N THR A 279 14.30 -3.17 -11.59
CA THR A 279 13.18 -2.94 -10.69
C THR A 279 12.87 -4.17 -9.83
N LEU A 280 12.78 -5.36 -10.43
CA LEU A 280 12.54 -6.62 -9.71
C LEU A 280 13.63 -6.94 -8.68
N LEU A 281 14.90 -6.62 -8.99
CA LEU A 281 16.00 -6.71 -8.02
C LEU A 281 15.73 -5.83 -6.80
N ASN A 282 15.38 -4.56 -7.01
CA ASN A 282 15.07 -3.62 -5.93
C ASN A 282 13.85 -4.07 -5.12
N MET A 283 12.78 -4.54 -5.78
CA MET A 283 11.60 -5.08 -5.13
C MET A 283 11.93 -6.24 -4.19
N GLY A 284 12.71 -7.22 -4.65
CA GLY A 284 13.15 -8.36 -3.82
C GLY A 284 13.94 -7.92 -2.59
N ILE A 285 14.90 -7.00 -2.74
CA ILE A 285 15.68 -6.47 -1.62
C ILE A 285 14.77 -5.77 -0.59
N MET A 286 13.84 -4.93 -1.05
CA MET A 286 12.93 -4.20 -0.18
C MET A 286 12.00 -5.14 0.60
N GLY A 287 11.48 -6.18 -0.03
CA GLY A 287 10.69 -7.22 0.65
C GLY A 287 11.48 -7.91 1.75
N CYS A 288 12.74 -8.29 1.48
CA CYS A 288 13.63 -8.86 2.49
C CYS A 288 13.87 -7.90 3.66
N ILE A 289 14.20 -6.63 3.39
CA ILE A 289 14.47 -5.63 4.45
C ILE A 289 13.26 -5.43 5.35
N CYS A 290 12.06 -5.26 4.78
CA CYS A 290 10.83 -5.10 5.56
C CYS A 290 10.54 -6.34 6.42
N THR A 291 10.76 -7.54 5.87
CA THR A 291 10.58 -8.80 6.61
C THR A 291 11.60 -8.93 7.74
N THR A 292 12.88 -8.68 7.46
CA THR A 292 13.95 -8.71 8.46
C THR A 292 13.68 -7.73 9.59
N TYR A 293 13.21 -6.51 9.28
CA TYR A 293 12.86 -5.53 10.30
C TYR A 293 11.81 -6.07 11.28
N ILE A 294 10.70 -6.63 10.78
CA ILE A 294 9.64 -7.20 11.65
C ILE A 294 10.17 -8.31 12.54
N LEU A 295 11.01 -9.20 11.99
CA LEU A 295 11.61 -10.28 12.77
C LEU A 295 12.55 -9.75 13.86
N LEU A 296 13.37 -8.74 13.54
CA LEU A 296 14.33 -8.16 14.49
C LEU A 296 13.65 -7.45 15.66
N ILE A 297 12.51 -6.80 15.43
CA ILE A 297 11.74 -6.16 16.51
C ILE A 297 10.89 -7.15 17.31
N GLY A 298 10.83 -8.43 16.92
CA GLY A 298 9.96 -9.43 17.52
C GLY A 298 8.48 -9.22 17.21
N GLY A 299 8.15 -8.65 16.05
CA GLY A 299 6.78 -8.39 15.60
C GLY A 299 6.05 -9.63 15.10
N ASP A 300 4.76 -9.50 14.75
CA ASP A 300 3.94 -10.63 14.31
C ASP A 300 3.84 -10.65 12.78
N LEU A 301 3.76 -11.84 12.19
CA LEU A 301 3.50 -12.01 10.75
C LEU A 301 2.01 -12.21 10.47
N SER A 302 1.23 -11.23 10.88
CA SER A 302 -0.22 -11.12 10.62
C SER A 302 -0.51 -10.78 9.16
N GLY A 303 -1.75 -11.01 8.71
CA GLY A 303 -2.22 -10.59 7.38
C GLY A 303 -1.95 -9.11 7.07
N PRO A 304 -2.27 -8.18 7.99
CA PRO A 304 -1.92 -6.76 7.87
C PRO A 304 -0.43 -6.47 7.71
N VAL A 305 0.44 -7.14 8.47
CA VAL A 305 1.90 -6.94 8.37
C VAL A 305 2.42 -7.45 7.03
N ILE A 306 2.04 -8.66 6.61
CA ILE A 306 2.44 -9.19 5.30
C ILE A 306 1.90 -8.33 4.18
N GLY A 307 0.67 -7.86 4.27
CA GLY A 307 0.10 -6.94 3.30
C GLY A 307 0.85 -5.61 3.23
N SER A 308 1.35 -5.12 4.36
CA SER A 308 2.24 -3.95 4.43
C SER A 308 3.57 -4.21 3.71
N ILE A 309 4.20 -5.37 3.96
CA ILE A 309 5.45 -5.78 3.29
C ILE A 309 5.23 -5.90 1.78
N LEU A 310 4.16 -6.55 1.34
CA LEU A 310 3.81 -6.68 -0.08
C LEU A 310 3.55 -5.32 -0.72
N THR A 311 2.94 -4.38 0.01
CA THR A 311 2.75 -3.01 -0.48
C THR A 311 4.10 -2.33 -0.75
N VAL A 312 5.03 -2.37 0.20
CA VAL A 312 6.36 -1.77 0.00
C VAL A 312 7.15 -2.49 -1.09
N PHE A 313 7.02 -3.81 -1.16
CA PHE A 313 7.54 -4.61 -2.28
C PHE A 313 7.01 -4.10 -3.63
N GLY A 314 5.72 -3.77 -3.74
CA GLY A 314 5.13 -3.15 -4.92
C GLY A 314 5.68 -1.74 -5.21
N PHE A 315 5.69 -0.87 -4.20
CA PHE A 315 6.18 0.51 -4.30
C PHE A 315 7.69 0.62 -4.46
N ALA A 316 8.44 -0.47 -4.25
CA ALA A 316 9.84 -0.55 -4.64
C ALA A 316 10.04 -0.50 -6.17
N ALA A 317 8.97 -0.67 -6.96
CA ALA A 317 8.97 -0.34 -8.38
C ALA A 317 8.68 1.14 -8.68
N PHE A 318 8.23 1.90 -7.68
CA PHE A 318 7.73 3.25 -7.81
C PHE A 318 8.22 4.13 -6.64
N GLY A 319 9.48 4.56 -6.72
CA GLY A 319 10.03 5.57 -5.83
C GLY A 319 10.64 5.09 -4.50
N VAL A 320 10.49 3.82 -4.11
CA VAL A 320 11.10 3.29 -2.87
C VAL A 320 12.35 2.46 -3.16
N HIS A 321 13.43 2.70 -2.43
CA HIS A 321 14.62 1.86 -2.43
C HIS A 321 15.36 1.93 -1.09
N VAL A 322 16.37 1.08 -0.90
CA VAL A 322 17.04 0.92 0.41
C VAL A 322 17.53 2.25 0.98
N ARG A 323 18.26 3.02 0.18
CA ARG A 323 18.90 4.28 0.63
C ARG A 323 17.89 5.37 1.03
N ASN A 324 16.70 5.43 0.43
CA ASN A 324 15.71 6.45 0.79
C ASN A 324 14.71 5.96 1.86
N TYR A 325 14.49 4.65 1.97
CA TYR A 325 13.60 4.08 2.97
C TYR A 325 14.24 3.92 4.37
N LEU A 326 15.47 3.41 4.45
CA LEU A 326 16.11 3.12 5.73
C LEU A 326 16.17 4.30 6.71
N PRO A 327 16.47 5.55 6.29
CA PRO A 327 16.41 6.69 7.20
C PRO A 327 15.03 6.91 7.80
N VAL A 328 13.96 6.70 7.04
CA VAL A 328 12.59 6.90 7.51
C VAL A 328 12.19 5.76 8.46
N LEU A 329 12.53 4.51 8.11
CA LEU A 329 12.31 3.35 8.97
C LEU A 329 13.03 3.50 10.33
N LEU A 330 14.29 3.93 10.29
CA LEU A 330 15.07 4.21 11.50
C LEU A 330 14.44 5.33 12.32
N GLY A 331 13.87 6.36 11.68
CA GLY A 331 13.11 7.40 12.36
C GLY A 331 11.91 6.86 13.13
N VAL A 332 11.12 5.96 12.53
CA VAL A 332 9.99 5.31 13.22
C VAL A 332 10.49 4.49 14.42
N TYR A 333 11.54 3.69 14.23
CA TYR A 333 12.11 2.89 15.31
C TYR A 333 12.67 3.76 16.45
N LEU A 334 13.39 4.84 16.15
CA LEU A 334 13.88 5.76 17.20
C LEU A 334 12.72 6.42 17.94
N SER A 335 11.60 6.69 17.26
CA SER A 335 10.41 7.26 17.87
C SER A 335 9.84 6.38 18.98
N THR A 336 10.02 5.06 18.96
CA THR A 336 9.49 4.16 20.00
C THR A 336 10.24 4.27 21.32
N PHE A 337 11.44 4.87 21.34
CA PHE A 337 12.16 5.19 22.58
C PHE A 337 11.73 6.52 23.18
N LEU A 338 11.14 7.41 22.37
CA LEU A 338 10.65 8.71 22.81
C LEU A 338 9.16 8.70 23.13
N ASN A 339 8.39 7.91 22.39
CA ASN A 339 6.97 7.70 22.59
C ASN A 339 6.74 6.49 23.51
N HIS A 340 5.63 6.47 24.25
CA HIS A 340 5.23 5.35 25.11
C HIS A 340 4.71 4.11 24.34
N THR A 341 5.11 3.93 23.07
CA THR A 341 4.62 2.84 22.20
C THR A 341 5.76 1.87 21.88
N LEU A 342 5.50 0.57 22.05
CA LEU A 342 6.46 -0.48 21.71
C LEU A 342 6.58 -0.67 20.20
N PRO A 343 7.77 -1.04 19.66
CA PRO A 343 7.94 -1.42 18.25
C PRO A 343 7.00 -2.53 17.79
N THR A 344 6.68 -3.46 18.69
CA THR A 344 5.78 -4.59 18.44
C THR A 344 4.30 -4.22 18.47
N THR A 345 3.93 -2.97 18.76
CA THR A 345 2.53 -2.54 18.70
C THR A 345 2.02 -2.67 17.25
N PRO A 346 0.88 -3.33 16.98
CA PRO A 346 0.37 -3.57 15.61
C PRO A 346 0.38 -2.33 14.70
N GLY A 347 -0.10 -1.19 15.21
CA GLY A 347 -0.11 0.07 14.47
C GLY A 347 1.29 0.61 14.15
N ILE A 348 2.27 0.42 15.06
CA ILE A 348 3.67 0.79 14.84
C ILE A 348 4.35 -0.16 13.86
N GLN A 349 4.09 -1.47 13.93
CA GLN A 349 4.64 -2.45 12.98
C GLN A 349 4.25 -2.09 11.54
N MET A 350 2.95 -1.85 11.30
CA MET A 350 2.47 -1.41 9.99
C MET A 350 2.97 -0.02 9.64
N GLY A 351 2.94 0.92 10.58
CA GLY A 351 3.44 2.29 10.41
C GLY A 351 4.91 2.32 9.99
N ALA A 352 5.75 1.48 10.58
CA ALA A 352 7.17 1.38 10.24
C ALA A 352 7.37 0.94 8.78
N ILE A 353 6.64 -0.09 8.34
CA ILE A 353 6.72 -0.55 6.95
C ILE A 353 6.18 0.52 6.00
N PHE A 354 4.98 1.06 6.27
CA PHE A 354 4.36 2.07 5.43
C PHE A 354 5.03 3.45 5.50
N ALA A 355 5.99 3.67 6.41
CA ALA A 355 6.82 4.87 6.38
C ALA A 355 7.55 5.02 5.03
N ALA A 356 7.66 3.94 4.26
CA ALA A 356 8.09 3.96 2.86
C ALA A 356 7.38 5.02 1.99
N GLY A 357 6.15 5.42 2.32
CA GLY A 357 5.45 6.52 1.65
C GLY A 357 6.21 7.86 1.69
N LEU A 358 7.03 8.09 2.73
CA LEU A 358 7.83 9.30 2.95
C LEU A 358 9.28 9.17 2.48
N SER A 359 9.65 8.03 1.89
CA SER A 359 11.01 7.82 1.34
C SER A 359 11.52 8.96 0.45
N PRO A 360 10.68 9.62 -0.39
CA PRO A 360 11.13 10.76 -1.18
C PRO A 360 11.72 11.92 -0.37
N ILE A 361 11.28 12.12 0.88
CA ILE A 361 11.80 13.17 1.77
C ILE A 361 13.26 12.88 2.09
N ALA A 362 13.59 11.64 2.46
CA ALA A 362 14.97 11.23 2.72
C ALA A 362 15.82 11.27 1.43
N GLY A 363 15.23 10.86 0.30
CA GLY A 363 15.90 10.87 -0.99
C GLY A 363 16.30 12.27 -1.47
N GLN A 364 15.44 13.27 -1.22
CA GLN A 364 15.68 14.66 -1.64
C GLN A 364 16.44 15.50 -0.61
N PHE A 365 16.06 15.41 0.67
CA PHE A 365 16.57 16.28 1.75
C PHE A 365 17.62 15.60 2.64
N GLY A 366 17.92 14.32 2.38
CA GLY A 366 18.96 13.56 3.07
C GLY A 366 18.47 12.83 4.32
N ILE A 367 19.41 12.14 4.97
CA ILE A 367 19.15 11.18 6.05
C ILE A 367 18.42 11.82 7.24
N PHE A 368 18.86 13.01 7.68
CA PHE A 368 18.26 13.70 8.83
C PHE A 368 16.78 14.05 8.61
N ALA A 369 16.44 14.53 7.41
CA ALA A 369 15.04 14.81 7.07
C ALA A 369 14.19 13.53 7.05
N GLY A 370 14.78 12.42 6.57
CA GLY A 370 14.16 11.09 6.63
C GLY A 370 13.86 10.63 8.06
N LEU A 371 14.83 10.77 8.97
CA LEU A 371 14.66 10.42 10.39
C LEU A 371 13.49 11.20 11.01
N ILE A 372 13.46 12.52 10.83
CA ILE A 372 12.37 13.38 11.34
C ILE A 372 11.03 12.97 10.74
N ALA A 373 10.98 12.72 9.42
CA ALA A 373 9.77 12.27 8.75
C ALA A 373 9.23 10.95 9.35
N GLY A 374 10.12 9.99 9.62
CA GLY A 374 9.77 8.73 10.28
C GLY A 374 9.25 8.92 11.70
N MET A 375 9.92 9.74 12.51
CA MET A 375 9.49 10.03 13.88
C MET A 375 8.10 10.68 13.92
N LEU A 376 7.87 11.68 13.06
CA LEU A 376 6.56 12.31 12.94
C LEU A 376 5.49 11.31 12.46
N HIS A 377 5.83 10.46 11.49
CA HIS A 377 4.91 9.43 11.00
C HIS A 377 4.45 8.48 12.10
N ALA A 378 5.37 8.00 12.95
CA ALA A 378 5.05 7.11 14.06
C ALA A 378 4.00 7.72 15.01
N SER A 379 4.10 9.01 15.31
CA SER A 379 3.13 9.71 16.15
C SER A 379 1.80 9.94 15.43
N VAL A 380 1.85 10.38 14.16
CA VAL A 380 0.64 10.69 13.39
C VAL A 380 -0.16 9.43 13.07
N VAL A 381 0.48 8.32 12.71
CA VAL A 381 -0.22 7.06 12.35
C VAL A 381 -0.98 6.47 13.53
N MET A 382 -0.43 6.56 14.75
CA MET A 382 -1.12 6.13 15.96
C MET A 382 -2.34 6.99 16.27
N CYS A 383 -2.20 8.32 16.15
CA CYS A 383 -3.31 9.26 16.37
C CYS A 383 -4.40 9.13 15.31
N THR A 384 -4.02 9.00 14.04
CA THR A 384 -4.99 8.93 12.93
C THR A 384 -5.76 7.61 12.91
N SER A 385 -5.20 6.51 13.43
CA SER A 385 -5.92 5.23 13.55
C SER A 385 -7.21 5.36 14.36
N SER A 386 -7.20 6.15 15.43
CA SER A 386 -8.36 6.33 16.32
C SER A 386 -9.42 7.25 15.73
N LEU A 387 -9.04 8.21 14.87
CA LEU A 387 -9.96 9.22 14.31
C LEU A 387 -11.11 8.62 13.48
N TYR A 388 -10.94 7.45 12.89
CA TYR A 388 -11.94 6.82 12.02
C TYR A 388 -12.17 5.35 12.32
N GLY A 389 -11.78 4.86 13.52
CA GLY A 389 -12.12 3.52 13.99
C GLY A 389 -11.66 2.36 13.09
N GLY A 390 -10.63 2.57 12.27
CA GLY A 390 -10.16 1.56 11.31
C GLY A 390 -10.92 1.50 9.97
N LEU A 391 -11.78 2.47 9.65
CA LEU A 391 -12.55 2.49 8.39
C LEU A 391 -11.76 2.92 7.15
N ASN A 392 -10.53 3.43 7.33
CA ASN A 392 -9.60 3.71 6.24
C ASN A 392 -8.46 2.71 6.27
N LEU A 393 -8.44 1.79 5.29
CA LEU A 393 -7.34 0.84 5.14
C LEU A 393 -6.01 1.54 4.93
N TYR A 394 -6.00 2.68 4.23
CA TYR A 394 -4.76 3.40 3.93
C TYR A 394 -4.47 4.46 4.99
N ASN A 395 -4.64 4.12 6.27
CA ASN A 395 -4.31 4.98 7.39
C ASN A 395 -2.87 5.50 7.33
N SER A 396 -1.92 4.62 6.98
CA SER A 396 -0.54 5.03 6.80
C SER A 396 -0.35 5.98 5.61
N GLY A 397 -1.15 5.84 4.55
CA GLY A 397 -1.16 6.79 3.44
C GLY A 397 -1.71 8.17 3.84
N PHE A 398 -2.72 8.20 4.73
CA PHE A 398 -3.25 9.43 5.30
C PHE A 398 -2.24 10.15 6.19
N SER A 399 -1.64 9.42 7.13
CA SER A 399 -0.64 9.98 8.05
C SER A 399 0.65 10.41 7.34
N THR A 400 1.16 9.64 6.37
CA THR A 400 2.29 10.09 5.54
C THR A 400 1.94 11.35 4.74
N GLY A 401 0.72 11.47 4.23
CA GLY A 401 0.24 12.70 3.60
C GLY A 401 0.29 13.91 4.54
N LEU A 402 -0.26 13.77 5.74
CA LEU A 402 -0.23 14.83 6.77
C LEU A 402 1.20 15.22 7.16
N VAL A 403 2.09 14.26 7.33
CA VAL A 403 3.50 14.54 7.62
C VAL A 403 4.14 15.29 6.46
N ALA A 404 3.90 14.88 5.21
CA ALA A 404 4.51 15.51 4.04
C ALA A 404 4.06 16.97 3.87
N ILE A 405 2.77 17.28 4.03
CA ILE A 405 2.25 18.65 3.85
C ILE A 405 2.78 19.63 4.92
N VAL A 406 3.12 19.14 6.11
CA VAL A 406 3.69 19.97 7.19
C VAL A 406 5.21 20.06 7.07
N LEU A 407 5.88 18.92 6.88
CA LEU A 407 7.34 18.84 6.95
C LEU A 407 8.02 19.42 5.71
N VAL A 408 7.50 19.17 4.51
CA VAL A 408 8.16 19.59 3.26
C VAL A 408 8.29 21.11 3.17
N PRO A 409 7.23 21.93 3.37
CA PRO A 409 7.36 23.38 3.33
C PRO A 409 8.32 23.92 4.39
N ALA A 410 8.32 23.31 5.59
CA ALA A 410 9.25 23.68 6.66
C ALA A 410 10.71 23.44 6.22
N LEU A 411 11.02 22.23 5.72
CA LEU A 411 12.36 21.90 5.23
C LEU A 411 12.82 22.82 4.09
N GLU A 412 11.96 23.08 3.10
CA GLU A 412 12.28 23.98 2.00
C GLU A 412 12.59 25.41 2.48
N SER A 413 11.80 25.92 3.44
CA SER A 413 12.00 27.24 4.02
C SER A 413 13.34 27.34 4.76
N PHE A 414 13.67 26.36 5.61
CA PHE A 414 14.94 26.31 6.33
C PHE A 414 16.14 26.24 5.39
N ILE A 415 16.08 25.39 4.37
CA ILE A 415 17.18 25.25 3.39
C ILE A 415 17.37 26.54 2.59
N LYS A 416 16.29 27.16 2.11
CA LYS A 416 16.37 28.47 1.42
C LYS A 416 17.00 29.53 2.33
N GLY A 417 16.57 29.61 3.59
CA GLY A 417 17.12 30.53 4.57
C GLY A 417 18.62 30.31 4.84
N TYR A 418 19.06 29.06 4.94
CA TYR A 418 20.46 28.71 5.14
C TYR A 418 21.32 29.08 3.92
N THR A 419 20.87 28.77 2.71
CA THR A 419 21.58 29.12 1.46
C THR A 419 21.76 30.62 1.32
N ILE A 420 20.74 31.43 1.62
CA ILE A 420 20.84 32.89 1.61
C ILE A 420 21.90 33.39 2.60
N LYS A 421 21.90 32.86 3.84
CA LYS A 421 22.90 33.23 4.86
C LYS A 421 24.32 32.84 4.45
N LYS A 422 24.51 31.64 3.89
CA LYS A 422 25.81 31.16 3.38
C LYS A 422 26.32 32.04 2.24
N ASN A 423 25.46 32.40 1.29
CA ASN A 423 25.82 33.28 0.18
C ASN A 423 26.15 34.71 0.64
N LYS A 424 25.53 35.20 1.71
CA LYS A 424 25.94 36.48 2.34
C LYS A 424 27.30 36.37 3.03
N ARG A 425 27.56 35.26 3.74
CA ARG A 425 28.85 35.01 4.41
C ARG A 425 30.03 34.83 3.45
N ASN A 426 29.79 34.31 2.25
CA ASN A 426 30.84 34.15 1.23
C ASN A 426 31.08 35.42 0.37
N LYS A 427 30.24 36.45 0.54
CA LYS A 427 30.37 37.74 -0.15
C LYS A 427 31.02 38.83 0.72
N ASN A 428 31.13 38.58 2.02
CA ASN A 428 31.92 39.37 2.97
C ASN A 428 33.22 38.61 3.23
#